data_AF-A0A1V5RVF0-F1
#
_entry.id   AF-A0A1V5RVF0-F1
#
_cell.length_a   1.000
_cell.length_b   1.000
_cell.length_c   1.000
_cell.angle_alpha   90.00
_cell.angle_beta   90.00
_cell.angle_gamma   90.00
#
_symmetry.space_group_name_H-M   'P 1'
#
loop_
_entity.id
_entity.type
_entity.pdbx_description
1 polymer ?
#
loop_
_entity_poly.entity_id
_entity_poly.type
_entity_poly.pdbx_seq_one_letter_code
_entity_poly.pdbx_strand_id
1 'polypeptide(L)'
;MLLPMESAICETCHQQIFAEWKTSEHAAKGLDCYDCHQAHSQGLRIEGQNELCSACHANEDAALAHSVHGITGVNCSGCHMTVSAAAVSNGAEPVSNHTFTVASDVCMRCHSDSVHSKTEASKTAAGTSKADAALAAAASNERVLELEAALNAAEARNNDLRNLSVMGMGLTFGVGGVLGLVVGVMSTVLLGKRKKS
;
A
#
# COMPACT_ATOMS: atom_id res chain seq x y z
N MET A 1 20.48 -31.22 -22.04
CA MET A 1 21.54 -30.89 -21.09
C MET A 1 21.10 -29.63 -20.38
N LEU A 2 20.46 -29.79 -19.22
CA LEU A 2 20.04 -28.67 -18.38
C LEU A 2 21.31 -28.23 -17.63
N LEU A 3 21.86 -27.08 -18.00
CA LEU A 3 22.72 -26.35 -17.08
C LEU A 3 21.74 -25.51 -16.26
N PRO A 4 21.45 -25.86 -15.00
CA PRO A 4 20.66 -25.01 -14.15
C PRO A 4 21.56 -23.83 -13.77
N MET A 5 21.62 -22.80 -14.61
CA MET A 5 21.98 -21.47 -14.09
C MET A 5 20.79 -20.96 -13.31
N GLU A 6 20.49 -21.62 -12.19
CA GLU A 6 19.51 -21.12 -11.24
C GLU A 6 19.99 -19.76 -10.71
N SER A 7 19.06 -18.84 -10.48
CA SER A 7 19.37 -17.53 -9.91
C SER A 7 20.18 -17.60 -8.60
N ALA A 8 20.15 -18.74 -7.89
CA ALA A 8 20.97 -19.01 -6.72
C ALA A 8 22.49 -18.87 -6.96
N ILE A 9 22.99 -19.13 -8.18
CA ILE A 9 24.41 -18.90 -8.49
C ILE A 9 24.75 -17.40 -8.50
N CYS A 10 23.80 -16.55 -8.87
CA CYS A 10 23.98 -15.11 -8.87
C CYS A 10 24.03 -14.56 -7.44
N GLU A 11 23.28 -15.17 -6.51
CA GLU A 11 23.27 -14.82 -5.07
C GLU A 11 24.66 -14.87 -4.44
N THR A 12 25.53 -15.79 -4.86
CA THR A 12 26.85 -15.97 -4.22
C THR A 12 27.69 -14.68 -4.22
N CYS A 13 27.48 -13.83 -5.24
CA CYS A 13 28.15 -12.55 -5.38
C CYS A 13 27.18 -11.35 -5.28
N HIS A 14 25.94 -11.48 -5.77
CA HIS A 14 24.94 -10.41 -5.84
C HIS A 14 23.87 -10.54 -4.75
N GLN A 15 24.30 -10.69 -3.50
CA GLN A 15 23.43 -11.03 -2.36
C GLN A 15 22.28 -10.03 -2.17
N GLN A 16 22.58 -8.72 -2.19
CA GLN A 16 21.56 -7.69 -2.01
C GLN A 16 20.54 -7.68 -3.16
N ILE A 17 21.03 -7.70 -4.41
CA ILE A 17 20.17 -7.68 -5.60
C ILE A 17 19.30 -8.94 -5.66
N PHE A 18 19.87 -10.09 -5.33
CA PHE A 18 19.11 -11.33 -5.24
C PHE A 18 18.03 -11.26 -4.15
N ALA A 19 18.34 -10.69 -2.98
CA ALA A 19 17.37 -10.52 -1.91
C ALA A 19 16.19 -9.61 -2.33
N GLU A 20 16.47 -8.53 -3.07
CA GLU A 20 15.43 -7.67 -3.65
C GLU A 20 14.59 -8.43 -4.70
N TRP A 21 15.25 -9.02 -5.71
CA TRP A 21 14.59 -9.76 -6.79
C TRP A 21 13.71 -10.89 -6.24
N LYS A 22 14.16 -11.62 -5.23
CA LYS A 22 13.43 -12.74 -4.62
C LYS A 22 12.06 -12.33 -4.05
N THR A 23 11.88 -11.05 -3.70
CA THR A 23 10.60 -10.51 -3.23
C THR A 23 9.68 -10.00 -4.33
N SER A 24 10.15 -9.98 -5.58
CA SER A 24 9.40 -9.46 -6.73
C SER A 24 8.36 -10.43 -7.27
N GLU A 25 7.36 -9.89 -7.97
CA GLU A 25 6.41 -10.69 -8.75
C GLU A 25 7.09 -11.48 -9.86
N HIS A 26 8.19 -10.98 -10.44
CA HIS A 26 8.94 -11.71 -11.47
C HIS A 26 9.53 -13.01 -10.91
N ALA A 27 10.12 -12.97 -9.70
CA ALA A 27 10.59 -14.18 -9.01
C ALA A 27 9.42 -15.12 -8.68
N ALA A 28 8.27 -14.57 -8.24
CA ALA A 28 7.07 -15.36 -7.97
C ALA A 28 6.51 -16.07 -9.22
N LYS A 29 6.77 -15.53 -10.42
CA LYS A 29 6.43 -16.14 -11.71
C LYS A 29 7.51 -17.08 -12.26
N GLY A 30 8.62 -17.26 -11.54
CA GLY A 30 9.71 -18.16 -11.92
C GLY A 30 10.63 -17.61 -12.99
N LEU A 31 10.71 -16.28 -13.16
CA LEU A 31 11.69 -15.65 -14.05
C LEU A 31 13.02 -15.48 -13.33
N ASP A 32 14.08 -16.02 -13.90
CA ASP A 32 15.43 -15.99 -13.36
C ASP A 32 16.24 -14.76 -13.80
N CYS A 33 17.39 -14.52 -13.16
CA CYS A 33 18.28 -13.40 -13.47
C CYS A 33 18.67 -13.35 -14.96
N TYR A 34 18.82 -14.50 -15.62
CA TYR A 34 19.23 -14.59 -17.03
C TYR A 34 18.11 -14.33 -18.03
N ASP A 35 16.86 -14.23 -17.58
CA ASP A 35 15.74 -13.82 -18.42
C ASP A 35 15.82 -12.32 -18.76
N CYS A 36 16.45 -11.54 -17.88
CA CYS A 36 16.69 -10.11 -18.07
C CYS A 36 18.15 -9.78 -18.37
N HIS A 37 19.11 -10.51 -17.80
CA HIS A 37 20.54 -10.22 -17.93
C HIS A 37 21.31 -11.30 -18.68
N GLN A 38 22.47 -10.91 -19.21
CA GLN A 38 23.46 -11.84 -19.72
C GLN A 38 24.39 -12.29 -18.58
N ALA A 39 24.57 -13.60 -18.40
CA ALA A 39 25.26 -14.18 -17.25
C ALA A 39 26.73 -13.72 -17.03
N HIS A 40 27.42 -13.22 -18.05
CA HIS A 40 28.82 -12.75 -17.90
C HIS A 40 28.96 -11.24 -18.04
N SER A 41 28.40 -10.66 -19.11
CA SER A 41 28.49 -9.20 -19.31
C SER A 41 27.63 -8.43 -18.31
N GLN A 42 26.66 -9.08 -17.67
CA GLN A 42 25.66 -8.48 -16.77
C GLN A 42 24.82 -7.39 -17.45
N GLY A 43 25.01 -7.18 -18.76
CA GLY A 43 24.18 -6.31 -19.58
C GLY A 43 22.80 -6.91 -19.76
N LEU A 44 21.85 -6.08 -20.21
CA LEU A 44 20.51 -6.55 -20.53
C LEU A 44 20.57 -7.59 -21.67
N ARG A 45 19.70 -8.59 -21.57
CA ARG A 45 19.51 -9.61 -22.60
C ARG A 45 18.98 -9.03 -23.91
N ILE A 46 18.21 -7.95 -23.80
CA ILE A 46 17.79 -7.09 -24.91
C ILE A 46 18.35 -5.70 -24.60
N GLU A 47 19.16 -5.13 -25.50
CA GLU A 47 19.89 -3.87 -25.25
C GLU A 47 18.95 -2.69 -24.94
N GLY A 48 17.74 -2.72 -25.50
CA GLY A 48 16.68 -1.77 -25.22
C GLY A 48 15.96 -2.10 -23.92
N GLN A 49 16.00 -1.18 -22.95
CA GLN A 49 15.38 -1.40 -21.64
C GLN A 49 13.86 -1.49 -21.71
N ASN A 50 13.21 -0.61 -22.49
CA ASN A 50 11.76 -0.69 -22.70
C ASN A 50 11.41 -1.95 -23.49
N GLU A 51 12.22 -2.28 -24.49
CA GLU A 51 12.06 -3.46 -25.34
C GLU A 51 12.19 -4.76 -24.53
N LEU A 52 13.05 -4.79 -23.51
CA LEU A 52 13.14 -5.91 -22.58
C LEU A 52 11.85 -6.09 -21.79
N CYS A 53 11.32 -5.01 -21.22
CA CYS A 53 10.09 -5.06 -20.43
C CYS A 53 8.87 -5.39 -21.31
N SER A 54 8.77 -4.77 -22.49
CA SER A 54 7.63 -4.91 -23.40
C SER A 54 7.59 -6.26 -24.11
N ALA A 55 8.69 -7.03 -24.11
CA ALA A 55 8.69 -8.42 -24.55
C ALA A 55 7.67 -9.30 -23.81
N CYS A 56 7.28 -8.92 -22.59
CA CYS A 56 6.18 -9.53 -21.83
C CYS A 56 5.06 -8.53 -21.49
N HIS A 57 5.38 -7.26 -21.25
CA HIS A 57 4.45 -6.19 -20.86
C HIS A 57 4.00 -5.30 -22.03
N ALA A 58 3.62 -5.92 -23.16
CA ALA A 58 3.30 -5.20 -24.39
C ALA A 58 2.09 -4.24 -24.24
N ASN A 59 1.12 -4.58 -23.39
CA ASN A 59 -0.05 -3.72 -23.16
C ASN A 59 0.31 -2.48 -22.34
N GLU A 60 1.16 -2.66 -21.33
CA GLU A 60 1.66 -1.58 -20.49
C GLU A 60 2.58 -0.65 -21.27
N ASP A 61 3.41 -1.19 -22.16
CA ASP A 61 4.23 -0.39 -23.09
C ASP A 61 3.36 0.50 -24.00
N ALA A 62 2.31 -0.08 -24.60
CA ALA A 62 1.35 0.67 -25.40
C ALA A 62 0.61 1.74 -24.58
N ALA A 63 0.29 1.47 -23.32
CA ALA A 63 -0.33 2.46 -22.44
C ALA A 63 0.66 3.58 -22.06
N LEU A 64 1.91 3.23 -21.74
CA LEU A 64 2.97 4.18 -21.41
C LEU A 64 3.25 5.11 -22.59
N ALA A 65 3.32 4.58 -23.81
CA ALA A 65 3.55 5.35 -25.03
C ALA A 65 2.52 6.47 -25.28
N HIS A 66 1.28 6.29 -24.79
CA HIS A 66 0.22 7.30 -24.88
C HIS A 66 0.06 8.16 -23.61
N SER A 67 0.86 7.89 -22.58
CA SER A 67 0.85 8.67 -21.35
C SER A 67 1.75 9.90 -21.47
N VAL A 68 1.51 10.91 -20.63
CA VAL A 68 2.39 12.09 -20.54
C VAL A 68 3.83 11.66 -20.21
N HIS A 69 4.02 10.71 -19.31
CA HIS A 69 5.34 10.20 -18.93
C HIS A 69 6.07 9.54 -20.09
N GLY A 70 5.41 8.71 -20.89
CA GLY A 70 6.05 8.09 -22.05
C GLY A 70 6.39 9.11 -23.14
N ILE A 71 5.49 10.07 -23.40
CA ILE A 71 5.72 11.13 -24.40
C ILE A 71 6.88 12.06 -23.98
N THR A 72 7.10 12.27 -22.67
CA THR A 72 8.23 13.04 -22.15
C THR A 72 9.52 12.23 -21.99
N GLY A 73 9.52 10.95 -22.40
CA GLY A 73 10.72 10.09 -22.42
C GLY A 73 11.00 9.33 -21.13
N VAL A 74 10.04 9.25 -20.19
CA VAL A 74 10.15 8.38 -19.01
C VAL A 74 9.91 6.93 -19.43
N ASN A 75 10.82 6.05 -19.05
CA ASN A 75 10.82 4.63 -19.38
C ASN A 75 10.39 3.76 -18.18
N CYS A 76 10.26 2.45 -18.39
CA CYS A 76 9.80 1.52 -17.35
C CYS A 76 10.67 1.57 -16.08
N SER A 77 12.00 1.55 -16.23
CA SER A 77 12.92 1.54 -15.09
C SER A 77 12.96 2.86 -14.31
N GLY A 78 12.64 3.97 -14.99
CA GLY A 78 12.61 5.31 -14.40
C GLY A 78 11.68 5.41 -13.20
N CYS A 79 10.66 4.55 -13.13
CA CYS A 79 9.80 4.40 -11.96
C CYS A 79 9.98 3.05 -11.27
N HIS A 80 9.99 1.95 -12.01
CA HIS A 80 9.92 0.60 -11.43
C HIS A 80 11.23 0.08 -10.88
N MET A 81 12.38 0.56 -11.38
CA MET A 81 13.69 0.11 -10.90
C MET A 81 14.47 1.23 -10.22
N THR A 82 13.84 2.37 -9.96
CA THR A 82 14.50 3.43 -9.21
C THR A 82 14.49 3.11 -7.73
N VAL A 83 15.66 3.21 -7.09
CA VAL A 83 15.77 3.12 -5.63
C VAL A 83 15.13 4.35 -4.96
N SER A 84 14.38 4.10 -3.88
CA SER A 84 13.82 5.17 -3.04
C SER A 84 14.95 5.94 -2.34
N ALA A 85 14.70 7.20 -1.96
CA ALA A 85 15.66 8.00 -1.21
C ALA A 85 15.98 7.37 0.16
N ALA A 86 15.01 6.65 0.74
CA ALA A 86 15.20 5.86 1.95
C ALA A 86 16.16 4.66 1.74
N ALA A 87 16.21 4.07 0.54
CA ALA A 87 17.16 2.99 0.24
C ALA A 87 18.58 3.53 0.02
N VAL A 88 18.73 4.68 -0.65
CA VAL A 88 20.03 5.33 -0.89
C VAL A 88 20.72 5.74 0.43
N SER A 89 19.93 6.21 1.41
CA SER A 89 20.46 6.57 2.74
C SER A 89 20.98 5.38 3.56
N ASN A 90 20.69 4.15 3.15
CA ASN A 90 21.23 2.91 3.73
C ASN A 90 22.40 2.32 2.91
N GLY A 91 22.99 3.10 1.99
CA GLY A 91 24.16 2.69 1.23
C GLY A 91 23.86 1.85 -0.02
N ALA A 92 22.60 1.81 -0.48
CA ALA A 92 22.27 1.18 -1.76
C ALA A 92 22.80 2.03 -2.93
N GLU A 93 23.47 1.38 -3.88
CA GLU A 93 23.91 2.02 -5.11
C GLU A 93 22.70 2.63 -5.86
N PRO A 94 22.81 3.84 -6.46
CA PRO A 94 21.66 4.65 -6.88
C PRO A 94 20.78 4.08 -8.01
N VAL A 95 21.06 2.89 -8.52
CA VAL A 95 20.77 2.57 -9.93
C VAL A 95 19.90 1.35 -10.22
N SER A 96 19.51 0.50 -9.27
CA SER A 96 18.44 -0.49 -9.57
C SER A 96 17.83 -1.16 -8.35
N ASN A 97 16.57 -0.82 -8.08
CA ASN A 97 15.67 -1.61 -7.26
C ASN A 97 15.16 -2.82 -8.05
N HIS A 98 15.44 -4.04 -7.58
CA HIS A 98 14.96 -5.28 -8.21
C HIS A 98 13.66 -5.84 -7.62
N THR A 99 12.97 -5.10 -6.73
CA THR A 99 11.61 -5.46 -6.32
C THR A 99 10.55 -5.09 -7.37
N PHE A 100 10.91 -4.21 -8.33
CA PHE A 100 10.03 -3.64 -9.37
C PHE A 100 8.83 -2.84 -8.83
N THR A 101 8.82 -2.54 -7.52
CA THR A 101 7.77 -1.76 -6.87
C THR A 101 8.12 -0.27 -6.90
N VAL A 102 7.11 0.58 -7.10
CA VAL A 102 7.28 2.04 -7.12
C VAL A 102 6.96 2.61 -5.75
N ALA A 103 7.97 3.10 -5.04
CA ALA A 103 7.77 3.89 -3.83
C ALA A 103 7.32 5.32 -4.19
N SER A 104 6.49 5.95 -3.35
CA SER A 104 5.92 7.28 -3.65
C SER A 104 6.97 8.39 -3.79
N ASP A 105 8.14 8.23 -3.16
CA ASP A 105 9.23 9.18 -3.22
C ASP A 105 10.02 9.15 -4.55
N VAL A 106 9.86 8.09 -5.35
CA VAL A 106 10.38 8.02 -6.72
C VAL A 106 9.81 9.16 -7.57
N CYS A 107 8.52 9.46 -7.41
CA CYS A 107 7.83 10.54 -8.11
C CYS A 107 8.44 11.92 -7.81
N MET A 108 8.91 12.12 -6.57
CA MET A 108 9.47 13.40 -6.10
C MET A 108 10.80 13.76 -6.77
N ARG A 109 11.48 12.80 -7.42
CA ARG A 109 12.69 13.08 -8.20
C ARG A 109 12.43 14.04 -9.37
N CYS A 110 11.24 13.99 -9.95
CA CYS A 110 10.82 14.89 -11.02
C CYS A 110 9.71 15.85 -10.57
N HIS A 111 8.88 15.45 -9.60
CA HIS A 111 7.77 16.24 -9.07
C HIS A 111 8.05 16.77 -7.65
N SER A 112 9.23 17.35 -7.43
CA SER A 112 9.68 17.86 -6.13
C SER A 112 8.72 18.84 -5.45
N ASP A 113 7.89 19.53 -6.24
CA ASP A 113 6.96 20.55 -5.77
C ASP A 113 5.48 20.13 -5.81
N SER A 114 5.16 18.95 -6.37
CA SER A 114 3.78 18.57 -6.72
C SER A 114 3.29 17.29 -6.08
N VAL A 115 4.19 16.38 -5.71
CA VAL A 115 3.83 15.10 -5.07
C VAL A 115 4.14 15.22 -3.58
N HIS A 116 3.16 15.74 -2.83
CA HIS A 116 3.23 16.08 -1.40
C HIS A 116 4.22 17.18 -1.00
N SER A 117 3.98 18.39 -1.50
CA SER A 117 4.62 19.60 -0.99
C SER A 117 4.15 19.88 0.46
N LYS A 118 5.00 19.56 1.43
CA LYS A 118 5.19 20.38 2.64
C LYS A 118 6.29 21.41 2.36
N THR A 119 6.36 21.96 1.14
CA THR A 119 7.46 22.82 0.73
C THR A 119 7.42 24.19 1.43
N GLU A 120 6.29 24.58 2.01
CA GLU A 120 6.21 25.70 2.96
C GLU A 120 6.82 25.38 4.35
N ALA A 121 6.97 24.10 4.71
CA ALA A 121 7.61 23.68 5.95
C ALA A 121 9.12 23.41 5.81
N SER A 122 9.63 23.26 4.58
CA SER A 122 11.06 23.01 4.34
C SER A 122 11.85 24.27 3.95
N LYS A 123 11.22 25.30 3.36
CA LYS A 123 11.92 26.55 3.01
C LYS A 123 12.21 27.44 4.24
N THR A 124 11.52 27.22 5.36
CA THR A 124 11.74 27.91 6.64
C THR A 124 12.82 27.26 7.52
N ALA A 125 13.26 26.03 7.20
CA ALA A 125 14.23 25.28 8.02
C ALA A 125 15.70 25.61 7.71
N ALA A 126 15.99 26.46 6.71
CA ALA A 126 17.35 26.91 6.42
C ALA A 126 17.86 27.98 7.42
N GLY A 127 17.07 28.33 8.45
CA GLY A 127 17.44 29.36 9.43
C GLY A 127 16.88 29.16 10.84
N THR A 128 16.36 27.98 11.20
CA THR A 128 15.83 27.74 12.55
C THR A 128 16.91 27.24 13.50
N SER A 129 17.07 27.92 14.63
CA SER A 129 18.00 27.51 15.67
C SER A 129 17.51 26.22 16.36
N LYS A 130 18.40 25.51 17.06
CA LYS A 130 18.01 24.32 17.86
C LYS A 130 16.87 24.60 18.86
N ALA A 131 16.71 25.85 19.29
CA ALA A 131 15.61 26.26 20.17
C ALA A 131 14.26 26.29 19.44
N ASP A 132 14.25 26.71 18.18
CA ASP A 132 13.03 26.79 17.35
C ASP A 132 12.54 25.38 16.96
N ALA A 133 13.47 24.46 16.70
CA ALA A 133 13.15 23.06 16.45
C ALA A 133 12.59 22.36 17.70
N ALA A 134 13.10 22.69 18.90
CA ALA A 134 12.59 22.15 20.16
C ALA A 134 11.18 22.68 20.50
N LEU A 135 10.91 23.96 20.21
CA LEU A 135 9.58 24.56 20.40
C LEU A 135 8.55 23.95 19.43
N ALA A 136 8.94 23.75 18.17
CA ALA A 136 8.08 23.10 17.17
C ALA A 136 7.79 21.64 17.53
N ALA A 137 8.78 20.90 18.05
CA ALA A 137 8.60 19.54 18.54
C ALA A 137 7.67 19.49 19.77
N ALA A 138 7.80 20.44 20.70
CA ALA A 138 6.92 20.55 21.86
C ALA A 138 5.47 20.85 21.44
N ALA A 139 5.25 21.76 20.50
CA ALA A 139 3.94 22.09 19.95
C ALA A 139 3.32 20.90 19.18
N SER A 140 4.13 20.12 18.45
CA SER A 140 3.64 18.90 17.80
C SER A 140 3.25 17.82 18.81
N ASN A 141 4.00 17.68 19.90
CA ASN A 141 3.71 16.69 20.94
C ASN A 141 2.41 17.04 21.69
N GLU A 142 2.18 18.32 21.98
CA GLU A 142 0.93 18.78 22.58
C GLU A 142 -0.28 18.48 21.68
N ARG A 143 -0.13 18.70 20.36
CA ARG A 143 -1.19 18.39 19.38
C ARG A 143 -1.45 16.89 19.21
N VAL A 144 -0.43 16.04 19.36
CA VAL A 144 -0.60 14.58 19.34
C VAL A 144 -1.43 14.14 20.55
N LEU A 145 -1.13 14.66 21.74
CA LEU A 145 -1.89 14.37 22.95
C LEU A 145 -3.36 14.83 22.84
N GLU A 146 -3.60 15.99 22.24
CA GLU A 146 -4.96 16.48 21.97
C GLU A 146 -5.71 15.55 21.01
N LEU A 147 -5.06 15.11 19.93
CA LEU A 147 -5.65 14.22 18.95
C LEU A 147 -5.96 12.84 19.54
N GLU A 148 -5.06 12.29 20.35
CA GLU A 148 -5.28 11.03 21.06
C GLU A 148 -6.47 11.13 22.03
N ALA A 149 -6.58 12.25 22.75
CA ALA A 149 -7.73 12.52 23.61
C ALA A 149 -9.04 12.61 22.81
N ALA A 150 -9.02 13.28 21.66
CA ALA A 150 -10.17 13.37 20.76
C ALA A 150 -10.58 12.02 20.17
N LEU A 151 -9.60 11.19 19.78
CA LEU A 151 -9.84 9.83 19.27
C LEU A 151 -10.49 8.95 20.34
N ASN A 152 -9.94 8.93 21.55
CA ASN A 152 -10.49 8.18 22.68
C ASN A 152 -11.93 8.61 23.01
N ALA A 153 -12.21 9.91 22.97
CA ALA A 153 -13.56 10.44 23.18
C ALA A 153 -14.53 10.03 22.06
N ALA A 154 -14.06 10.01 20.81
CA ALA A 154 -14.86 9.56 19.67
C ALA A 154 -15.14 8.05 19.72
N GLU A 155 -14.16 7.24 20.11
CA GLU A 155 -14.31 5.79 20.31
C GLU A 155 -15.28 5.47 21.44
N ALA A 156 -15.21 6.20 22.56
CA ALA A 156 -16.16 6.05 23.67
C ALA A 156 -17.60 6.32 23.21
N ARG A 157 -17.84 7.41 22.47
CA ARG A 157 -19.16 7.72 21.89
C ARG A 157 -19.65 6.63 20.95
N ASN A 158 -18.77 6.11 20.09
CA ASN A 158 -19.12 5.00 19.19
C ASN A 158 -19.48 3.73 19.96
N ASN A 159 -18.72 3.39 21.01
CA ASN A 159 -19.01 2.21 21.84
C ASN A 159 -20.33 2.36 22.60
N ASP A 160 -20.64 3.55 23.13
CA ASP A 160 -21.93 3.83 23.77
C ASP A 160 -23.10 3.67 22.79
N LEU A 161 -22.97 4.24 21.58
CA LEU A 161 -23.98 4.08 20.53
C LEU A 161 -24.15 2.62 20.11
N ARG A 162 -23.05 1.87 19.99
CA ARG A 162 -23.10 0.43 19.68
C ARG A 162 -23.78 -0.36 20.78
N ASN A 163 -23.48 -0.09 22.05
CA ASN A 163 -24.12 -0.75 23.18
C ASN A 163 -25.61 -0.42 23.26
N LEU A 164 -25.99 0.85 23.08
CA LEU A 164 -27.38 1.28 23.00
C LEU A 164 -28.12 0.61 21.84
N SER A 165 -27.47 0.50 20.67
CA SER A 165 -28.02 -0.20 19.51
C SER A 165 -28.25 -1.69 19.78
N VAL A 166 -27.28 -2.38 20.40
CA VAL A 166 -27.40 -3.80 20.79
C VAL A 166 -28.48 -4.02 21.84
N MET A 167 -28.56 -3.15 22.87
CA MET A 167 -29.62 -3.20 23.88
C MET A 167 -31.01 -2.94 23.27
N GLY A 168 -31.10 -1.96 22.35
CA GLY A 168 -32.33 -1.65 21.62
C GLY A 168 -32.79 -2.80 20.72
N MET A 169 -31.87 -3.46 20.02
CA MET A 169 -32.18 -4.69 19.27
C MET A 169 -32.67 -5.80 20.22
N GLY A 170 -31.98 -6.03 21.34
CA GLY A 170 -32.40 -7.04 22.33
C GLY A 170 -33.80 -6.80 22.90
N LEU A 171 -34.13 -5.55 23.22
CA LEU A 171 -35.45 -5.16 23.73
C LEU A 171 -36.55 -5.30 22.66
N THR A 172 -36.27 -4.90 21.41
CA THR A 172 -37.25 -4.98 20.31
C THR A 172 -37.53 -6.43 19.90
N PHE A 173 -36.50 -7.28 19.77
CA PHE A 173 -36.69 -8.70 19.50
C PHE A 173 -37.32 -9.45 20.69
N GLY A 174 -36.95 -9.12 21.92
CA GLY A 174 -37.51 -9.74 23.12
C GLY A 174 -39.00 -9.42 23.32
N VAL A 175 -39.37 -8.14 23.33
CA VAL A 175 -40.76 -7.71 23.52
C VAL A 175 -41.62 -8.08 22.31
N GLY A 176 -41.09 -7.88 21.09
CA GLY A 176 -41.78 -8.23 19.85
C GLY A 176 -42.03 -9.73 19.72
N GLY A 177 -41.05 -10.57 20.09
CA GLY A 177 -41.18 -12.02 20.08
C GLY A 177 -42.24 -12.54 21.05
N VAL A 178 -42.28 -12.01 22.27
CA VAL A 178 -43.27 -12.40 23.29
C VAL A 178 -44.68 -11.96 22.88
N LEU A 179 -44.86 -10.71 22.46
CA LEU A 179 -46.16 -10.21 21.98
C LEU A 179 -46.65 -10.99 20.76
N GLY A 180 -45.76 -11.29 19.82
CA GLY A 180 -46.07 -12.10 18.63
C GLY A 180 -46.55 -13.51 18.99
N LEU A 181 -45.89 -14.18 19.93
CA LEU A 181 -46.33 -15.48 20.44
C LEU A 181 -47.68 -15.41 21.13
N VAL A 182 -47.90 -14.41 22.00
CA VAL A 182 -49.18 -14.25 22.71
C VAL A 182 -50.34 -14.04 21.72
N VAL A 183 -50.17 -13.15 20.74
CA VAL A 183 -51.19 -12.90 19.71
C VAL A 183 -51.41 -14.13 18.82
N GLY A 184 -50.34 -14.84 18.46
CA GLY A 184 -50.44 -16.09 17.68
C GLY A 184 -51.21 -17.19 18.41
N VAL A 185 -50.89 -17.41 19.68
CA VAL A 185 -51.60 -18.39 20.54
C VAL A 185 -53.06 -17.97 20.75
N MET A 186 -53.34 -16.68 21.00
CA MET A 186 -54.72 -16.21 21.14
C MET A 186 -55.54 -16.42 19.85
N SER A 187 -54.94 -16.13 18.70
CA SER A 187 -55.59 -16.28 17.39
C SER A 187 -55.93 -17.75 17.09
N THR A 188 -55.01 -18.67 17.38
CA THR A 188 -55.26 -20.12 17.20
C THR A 188 -56.34 -20.66 18.16
N VAL A 189 -56.39 -20.19 19.40
CA VAL A 189 -57.45 -20.54 20.36
C VAL A 189 -58.82 -20.02 19.92
N LEU A 190 -58.89 -18.78 19.41
CA LEU A 190 -60.13 -18.18 18.90
C LEU A 190 -60.65 -18.89 17.65
N LEU A 191 -59.76 -19.24 16.70
CA LEU A 191 -60.11 -20.00 15.50
C LEU A 191 -60.53 -21.44 15.83
N GLY A 192 -59.86 -22.08 16.81
CA GLY A 192 -60.23 -23.42 17.29
C GLY A 192 -61.59 -23.47 17.98
N LYS A 193 -61.97 -22.42 18.72
CA LYS A 193 -63.31 -22.30 19.32
C LYS A 193 -64.40 -22.08 18.27
N ARG A 194 -64.14 -21.30 17.22
CA ARG A 194 -65.09 -21.08 16.11
C ARG A 194 -65.40 -22.32 15.29
N LYS A 195 -64.47 -23.27 15.18
CA LYS A 195 -64.68 -24.53 14.43
C LYS A 195 -65.47 -25.60 15.22
N LYS A 196 -65.71 -25.37 16.52
CA LYS A 196 -66.41 -26.29 17.44
C LYS A 196 -67.86 -25.87 17.77
N SER A 197 -68.32 -24.74 17.24
CA SER A 197 -69.72 -24.29 17.27
C SER A 197 -70.36 -24.45 15.90
#